data_AF-A0A235BNP4-F1
#
_entry.id   AF-A0A235BNP4-F1
#
_cell.length_a   1.000
_cell.length_b   1.000
_cell.length_c   1.000
_cell.angle_alpha   90.00
_cell.angle_beta   90.00
_cell.angle_gamma   90.00
#
_symmetry.space_group_name_H-M   'P 1'
#
loop_
_entity.id
_entity.type
_entity.pdbx_description
1 polymer ?
#
loop_
_entity_poly.entity_id
_entity_poly.type
_entity_poly.pdbx_seq_one_letter_code
_entity_poly.pdbx_strand_id
1 'polypeptide(L)'
;MNILWIDDEIDLLKPLIMLLKEKGYNVTGVASGDDGVSLLKKFPFDLVLLDEIMPGKDGLASLRDIRNIDTNIPVVMITKSEEEELIEKAYSVKATDYLVKPIKSQQLISTVKRILERKDIIKRKQPEEYAKFYSSVNSSIYSDIGIEKWISIYLDIIKWDIELHKFGDEEFRKTHNDLLWTAERQFARYIETEYPRWLLEGKGPDLSPDIIRKYVMPKLLKEKRVCFILLDCMRYDQWLTIKPILQGDFNIEENQYISILPSATPFARNSIFAGVFPDEISCRFPKLWDPEENRFERDLLAMQVEEIRNMKGPVYFKIRNIKEAESLEERARAYRKARFVSIVVNFLDILIHQRMESQVIEEALPDEDSLREFTRMWFIKSHIYNLIRELRDIKATIIITTDHGAIITHKPTIIEGGKTISRNLRYKYAPVLKTNERNCIYIEEPERYRLPNGGKKYAIAKEDYYFIYPSHPERYEAEYKHTFQHGGVSMQEQILPISVLTPK
;
A
#
# COMPACT_ATOMS: atom_id res chain seq x y z
N MET A 1 -31.76 -12.46 1.04
CA MET A 1 -30.40 -12.89 1.43
C MET A 1 -30.32 -14.39 1.29
N ASN A 2 -29.25 -14.88 0.67
CA ASN A 2 -29.08 -16.30 0.36
C ASN A 2 -28.05 -16.93 1.31
N ILE A 3 -28.39 -18.03 1.96
CA ILE A 3 -27.51 -18.77 2.86
C ILE A 3 -27.20 -20.12 2.21
N LEU A 4 -25.92 -20.48 2.14
CA LEU A 4 -25.49 -21.83 1.79
C LEU A 4 -25.21 -22.61 3.07
N TRP A 5 -25.81 -23.78 3.23
CA TRP A 5 -25.56 -24.67 4.36
C TRP A 5 -24.96 -25.97 3.84
N ILE A 6 -23.72 -26.24 4.24
CA ILE A 6 -22.94 -27.41 3.85
C ILE A 6 -22.79 -28.30 5.09
N ASP A 7 -23.44 -29.46 5.10
CA ASP A 7 -23.44 -30.42 6.21
C ASP A 7 -23.81 -31.81 5.66
N ASP A 8 -23.10 -32.88 6.00
CA ASP A 8 -23.38 -34.23 5.48
C ASP A 8 -24.72 -34.79 5.99
N GLU A 9 -25.20 -34.28 7.12
CA GLU A 9 -26.49 -34.60 7.72
C GLU A 9 -27.56 -33.54 7.38
N ILE A 10 -27.46 -32.86 6.23
CA ILE A 10 -28.34 -31.74 5.83
C ILE A 10 -29.85 -32.06 5.93
N ASP A 11 -30.24 -33.31 5.69
CA ASP A 11 -31.62 -33.75 5.81
C ASP A 11 -32.16 -33.67 7.25
N LEU A 12 -31.30 -33.89 8.26
CA LEU A 12 -31.65 -33.75 9.67
C LEU A 12 -31.82 -32.27 10.07
N LEU A 13 -31.22 -31.36 9.32
CA LEU A 13 -31.26 -29.92 9.56
C LEU A 13 -32.46 -29.22 8.91
N LYS A 14 -33.33 -29.95 8.19
CA LYS A 14 -34.56 -29.43 7.57
C LYS A 14 -35.41 -28.53 8.50
N PRO A 15 -35.64 -28.86 9.78
CA PRO A 15 -36.39 -27.98 10.68
C PRO A 15 -35.72 -26.61 10.88
N LEU A 16 -34.40 -26.57 11.01
CA LEU A 16 -33.64 -25.32 11.16
C LEU A 16 -33.59 -24.52 9.85
N ILE A 17 -33.51 -25.22 8.71
CA ILE A 17 -33.62 -24.61 7.38
C ILE A 17 -34.99 -23.94 7.20
N MET A 18 -36.08 -24.62 7.59
CA MET A 18 -37.43 -24.06 7.54
C MET A 18 -37.56 -22.84 8.45
N LEU A 19 -37.02 -22.92 9.67
CA LEU A 19 -37.00 -21.80 10.61
C LEU A 19 -36.30 -20.56 10.02
N LEU A 20 -35.15 -20.74 9.36
CA LEU A 20 -34.46 -19.64 8.68
C LEU A 20 -35.27 -19.08 7.50
N LYS A 21 -35.96 -19.94 6.75
CA LYS A 21 -36.89 -19.53 5.68
C LYS A 21 -38.07 -18.71 6.21
N GLU A 22 -38.66 -19.11 7.34
CA GLU A 22 -39.71 -18.34 8.03
C GLU A 22 -39.23 -16.96 8.51
N LYS A 23 -37.93 -16.83 8.82
CA LYS A 23 -37.29 -15.55 9.12
C LYS A 23 -36.90 -14.73 7.89
N GLY A 24 -37.24 -15.20 6.69
CA GLY A 24 -37.03 -14.48 5.42
C GLY A 24 -35.68 -14.76 4.73
N TYR A 25 -34.95 -15.80 5.15
CA TYR A 25 -33.68 -16.19 4.52
C TYR A 25 -33.88 -17.29 3.48
N ASN A 26 -33.25 -17.17 2.31
CA ASN A 26 -33.25 -18.22 1.31
C ASN A 26 -32.10 -19.19 1.59
N VAL A 27 -32.41 -20.38 2.14
CA VAL A 27 -31.38 -21.37 2.49
C VAL A 27 -31.30 -22.47 1.43
N THR A 28 -30.08 -22.67 0.90
CA THR A 28 -29.72 -23.79 0.01
C THR A 28 -28.84 -24.76 0.80
N GLY A 29 -29.29 -26.00 0.96
CA GLY A 29 -28.55 -27.04 1.67
C GLY A 29 -27.85 -27.98 0.71
N VAL A 30 -26.61 -28.40 1.02
CA VAL A 30 -25.85 -29.42 0.29
C VAL A 30 -25.14 -30.37 1.25
N ALA A 31 -24.90 -31.60 0.80
CA ALA A 31 -24.37 -32.68 1.63
C ALA A 31 -22.84 -32.84 1.58
N SER A 32 -22.14 -32.06 0.74
CA SER A 32 -20.69 -32.18 0.58
C SER A 32 -20.01 -30.83 0.37
N GLY A 33 -18.76 -30.74 0.84
CA GLY A 33 -17.91 -29.56 0.63
C GLY A 33 -17.71 -29.23 -0.85
N ASP A 34 -17.54 -30.23 -1.71
CA ASP A 34 -17.30 -30.02 -3.15
C ASP A 34 -18.54 -29.49 -3.87
N ASP A 35 -19.74 -29.93 -3.49
CA ASP A 35 -20.99 -29.36 -4.02
C ASP A 35 -21.17 -27.90 -3.58
N GLY A 36 -20.88 -27.61 -2.32
CA GLY A 36 -20.95 -26.24 -1.79
C GLY A 36 -19.98 -25.29 -2.50
N VAL A 37 -18.73 -25.71 -2.68
CA VAL A 37 -17.72 -24.97 -3.44
C VAL A 37 -18.15 -24.78 -4.90
N SER A 38 -18.75 -25.79 -5.52
CA SER A 38 -19.24 -25.72 -6.90
C SER A 38 -20.42 -24.75 -7.05
N LEU A 39 -21.32 -24.69 -6.06
CA LEU A 39 -22.43 -23.74 -6.06
C LEU A 39 -21.95 -22.30 -5.84
N LEU A 40 -20.96 -22.07 -4.96
CA LEU A 40 -20.38 -20.75 -4.75
C LEU A 40 -19.76 -20.14 -6.01
N LYS A 41 -19.24 -20.97 -6.92
CA LYS A 41 -18.75 -20.51 -8.23
C LYS A 41 -19.86 -20.09 -9.20
N LYS A 42 -21.10 -20.56 -8.98
CA LYS A 42 -22.23 -20.39 -9.91
C LYS A 42 -23.26 -19.37 -9.44
N PHE A 43 -23.43 -19.23 -8.13
CA PHE A 43 -24.48 -18.42 -7.53
C PHE A 43 -23.96 -17.57 -6.37
N PRO A 44 -24.46 -16.34 -6.20
CA PRO A 44 -24.07 -15.49 -5.09
C PRO A 44 -24.76 -15.91 -3.78
N PHE A 45 -23.95 -16.04 -2.72
CA PHE A 45 -24.41 -16.30 -1.35
C PHE A 45 -23.96 -15.19 -0.40
N ASP A 46 -24.76 -14.93 0.64
CA ASP A 46 -24.49 -13.90 1.65
C ASP A 46 -23.79 -14.44 2.90
N LEU A 47 -23.93 -15.74 3.17
CA LEU A 47 -23.40 -16.45 4.33
C LEU A 47 -23.25 -17.93 4.01
N VAL A 48 -22.17 -18.55 4.49
CA VAL A 48 -22.00 -20.00 4.49
C VAL A 48 -22.05 -20.51 5.93
N LEU A 49 -22.89 -21.52 6.17
CA LEU A 49 -22.86 -22.36 7.36
C LEU A 49 -22.16 -23.67 6.96
N LEU A 50 -21.04 -23.99 7.60
CA LEU A 50 -20.18 -25.09 7.17
C LEU A 50 -19.91 -26.04 8.34
N ASP A 51 -20.31 -27.29 8.18
CA ASP A 51 -19.93 -28.33 9.13
C ASP A 51 -18.44 -28.61 9.08
N GLU A 52 -17.85 -28.83 10.26
CA GLU A 52 -16.44 -29.12 10.41
C GLU A 52 -16.10 -30.55 9.96
N ILE A 53 -16.94 -31.51 10.37
CA ILE A 53 -16.66 -32.93 10.20
C ILE A 53 -17.65 -33.49 9.18
N MET A 54 -17.21 -33.64 7.94
CA MET A 54 -17.97 -34.29 6.87
C MET A 54 -17.16 -35.42 6.24
N PRO A 55 -17.80 -36.51 5.78
CA PRO A 55 -17.15 -37.55 4.99
C PRO A 55 -16.51 -37.01 3.71
N GLY A 56 -15.31 -37.51 3.39
CA GLY A 56 -14.57 -37.07 2.22
C GLY A 56 -13.77 -35.79 2.50
N LYS A 57 -14.24 -34.65 2.00
CA LYS A 57 -13.57 -33.37 2.16
C LYS A 57 -14.02 -32.70 3.46
N ASP A 58 -13.08 -32.54 4.38
CA ASP A 58 -13.37 -31.91 5.67
C ASP A 58 -13.77 -30.43 5.54
N GLY A 59 -14.38 -29.90 6.60
CA GLY A 59 -14.86 -28.52 6.64
C GLY A 59 -13.73 -27.49 6.58
N LEU A 60 -12.54 -27.79 7.09
CA LEU A 60 -11.40 -26.87 7.06
C LEU A 60 -10.80 -26.74 5.66
N ALA A 61 -10.68 -27.84 4.93
CA ALA A 61 -10.28 -27.88 3.52
C ALA A 61 -11.32 -27.17 2.65
N SER A 62 -12.60 -27.42 2.91
CA SER A 62 -13.70 -26.72 2.25
C SER A 62 -13.65 -25.21 2.51
N LEU A 63 -13.39 -24.78 3.75
CA LEU A 63 -13.22 -23.36 4.10
C LEU A 63 -12.07 -22.72 3.32
N ARG A 64 -10.92 -23.40 3.17
CA ARG A 64 -9.79 -22.89 2.38
C ARG A 64 -10.18 -22.67 0.92
N ASP A 65 -10.91 -23.60 0.33
CA ASP A 65 -11.36 -23.47 -1.05
C ASP A 65 -12.42 -22.38 -1.24
N ILE A 66 -13.33 -22.24 -0.27
CA ILE A 66 -14.29 -21.13 -0.23
C ILE A 66 -13.54 -19.80 -0.18
N ARG A 67 -12.51 -19.68 0.66
CA ARG A 67 -11.69 -18.47 0.79
C ARG A 67 -10.90 -18.12 -0.47
N ASN A 68 -10.52 -19.12 -1.26
CA ASN A 68 -9.89 -18.93 -2.57
C ASN A 68 -10.87 -18.40 -3.63
N ILE A 69 -12.18 -18.62 -3.45
CA ILE A 69 -13.23 -18.11 -4.35
C ILE A 69 -13.69 -16.72 -3.90
N ASP A 70 -14.03 -16.60 -2.61
CA ASP A 70 -14.45 -15.34 -2.00
C ASP A 70 -13.82 -15.22 -0.60
N THR A 71 -12.84 -14.32 -0.50
CA THR A 71 -12.14 -14.07 0.76
C THR A 71 -13.01 -13.38 1.81
N ASN A 72 -14.11 -12.73 1.38
CA ASN A 72 -14.94 -11.87 2.21
C ASN A 72 -16.29 -12.48 2.59
N ILE A 73 -16.73 -13.58 1.95
CA ILE A 73 -17.99 -14.23 2.33
C ILE A 73 -17.94 -14.68 3.79
N PRO A 74 -18.89 -14.29 4.65
CA PRO A 74 -18.86 -14.74 6.02
C PRO A 74 -19.12 -16.25 6.08
N VAL A 75 -18.30 -16.95 6.85
CA VAL A 75 -18.42 -18.41 7.05
C VAL A 75 -18.53 -18.68 8.54
N VAL A 76 -19.61 -19.35 8.94
CA VAL A 76 -19.82 -19.82 10.30
C VAL A 76 -19.53 -21.30 10.34
N MET A 77 -18.52 -21.68 11.11
CA MET A 77 -18.17 -23.08 11.31
C MET A 77 -19.12 -23.72 12.32
N ILE A 78 -19.54 -24.95 12.06
CA ILE A 78 -20.36 -25.75 12.97
C ILE A 78 -19.50 -26.91 13.46
N THR A 79 -19.29 -27.04 14.77
CA THR A 79 -18.37 -28.02 15.37
C THR A 79 -19.05 -28.91 16.42
N LYS A 80 -18.52 -30.12 16.66
CA LYS A 80 -18.93 -31.02 17.74
C LYS A 80 -18.11 -30.85 19.03
N SER A 81 -17.00 -30.08 19.02
CA SER A 81 -16.08 -29.97 20.17
C SER A 81 -16.17 -28.60 20.87
N GLU A 82 -16.09 -28.61 22.20
CA GLU A 82 -15.98 -27.40 23.06
C GLU A 82 -14.51 -27.03 23.35
N GLU A 83 -13.52 -27.75 22.80
CA GLU A 83 -12.10 -27.58 23.14
C GLU A 83 -11.46 -26.32 22.54
N GLU A 84 -10.78 -25.52 23.40
CA GLU A 84 -10.10 -24.26 23.06
C GLU A 84 -9.04 -24.39 21.94
N GLU A 85 -8.34 -25.53 21.83
CA GLU A 85 -7.28 -25.73 20.82
C GLU A 85 -7.81 -25.74 19.36
N LEU A 86 -9.08 -26.11 19.16
CA LEU A 86 -9.71 -26.15 17.83
C LEU A 86 -10.18 -24.76 17.39
N ILE A 87 -10.60 -23.93 18.36
CA ILE A 87 -10.96 -22.52 18.13
C ILE A 87 -9.73 -21.74 17.65
N GLU A 88 -8.55 -21.97 18.23
CA GLU A 88 -7.30 -21.34 17.80
C GLU A 88 -6.90 -21.71 16.36
N LYS A 89 -7.06 -22.98 15.96
CA LYS A 89 -6.78 -23.43 14.59
C LYS A 89 -7.77 -22.82 13.58
N ALA A 90 -9.04 -22.64 13.94
CA ALA A 90 -10.03 -22.01 13.06
C ALA A 90 -9.83 -20.49 12.90
N TYR A 91 -9.37 -19.79 13.95
CA TYR A 91 -8.94 -18.39 13.86
C TYR A 91 -7.80 -18.20 12.85
N SER A 92 -6.92 -19.19 12.71
CA SER A 92 -5.83 -19.15 11.72
C SER A 92 -6.31 -19.17 10.25
N VAL A 93 -7.56 -19.59 9.99
CA VAL A 93 -8.16 -19.70 8.63
C VAL A 93 -9.29 -18.67 8.39
N LYS A 94 -9.46 -17.69 9.29
CA LYS A 94 -10.45 -16.58 9.16
C LYS A 94 -11.91 -17.04 8.99
N ALA A 95 -12.38 -17.95 9.84
CA ALA A 95 -13.83 -18.12 10.02
C ALA A 95 -14.43 -16.84 10.65
N THR A 96 -15.70 -16.54 10.32
CA THR A 96 -16.41 -15.35 10.83
C THR A 96 -16.96 -15.58 12.23
N ASP A 97 -17.43 -16.79 12.50
CA ASP A 97 -18.03 -17.18 13.77
C ASP A 97 -18.06 -18.71 13.90
N TYR A 98 -18.50 -19.20 15.06
CA TYR A 98 -18.65 -20.63 15.32
C TYR A 98 -19.95 -20.96 16.08
N LEU A 99 -20.49 -22.14 15.80
CA LEU A 99 -21.63 -22.73 16.48
C LEU A 99 -21.29 -24.16 16.92
N VAL A 100 -21.65 -24.52 18.15
CA VAL A 100 -21.41 -25.87 18.68
C VAL A 100 -22.68 -26.72 18.52
N LYS A 101 -22.55 -27.95 18.02
CA LYS A 101 -23.63 -28.95 17.97
C LYS A 101 -23.89 -29.48 19.39
N PRO A 102 -25.15 -29.63 19.83
CA PRO A 102 -26.39 -29.45 19.07
C PRO A 102 -26.77 -27.98 18.87
N ILE A 103 -27.09 -27.60 17.63
CA ILE A 103 -27.38 -26.22 17.25
C ILE A 103 -28.71 -25.79 17.86
N LYS A 104 -28.65 -24.86 18.82
CA LYS A 104 -29.86 -24.26 19.40
C LYS A 104 -30.46 -23.24 18.42
N SER A 105 -31.76 -23.35 18.16
CA SER A 105 -32.50 -22.48 17.21
C SER A 105 -32.29 -20.98 17.45
N GLN A 106 -32.31 -20.54 18.72
CA GLN A 106 -32.08 -19.12 19.07
C GLN A 106 -30.63 -18.67 18.78
N GLN A 107 -29.66 -19.56 18.99
CA GLN A 107 -28.24 -19.27 18.75
C GLN A 107 -27.96 -19.17 17.24
N LEU A 108 -28.55 -20.07 16.44
CA LEU A 108 -28.48 -20.00 14.98
C LEU A 108 -29.09 -18.69 14.46
N ILE A 109 -30.33 -18.38 14.86
CA ILE A 109 -31.01 -17.14 14.42
C ILE A 109 -30.21 -15.91 14.82
N SER A 110 -29.77 -15.81 16.07
CA SER A 110 -29.03 -14.63 16.54
C SER A 110 -27.68 -14.46 15.83
N THR A 111 -26.98 -15.55 15.54
CA THR A 111 -25.70 -15.52 14.80
C THR A 111 -25.91 -15.11 13.36
N VAL A 112 -26.84 -15.75 12.65
CA VAL A 112 -27.19 -15.42 11.27
C VAL A 112 -27.66 -13.96 11.18
N LYS A 113 -28.57 -13.54 12.07
CA LYS A 113 -29.08 -12.17 12.14
C LYS A 113 -27.96 -11.16 12.39
N ARG A 114 -27.09 -11.38 13.39
CA ARG A 114 -25.95 -10.50 13.69
C ARG A 114 -25.02 -10.31 12.49
N ILE A 115 -24.69 -11.40 11.78
CA ILE A 115 -23.76 -11.36 10.66
C ILE A 115 -24.40 -10.66 9.44
N LEU A 116 -25.64 -11.03 9.12
CA LEU A 116 -26.35 -10.54 7.95
C LEU A 116 -26.85 -9.09 8.14
N GLU A 117 -27.40 -8.74 9.30
CA GLU A 117 -27.82 -7.35 9.58
C GLU A 117 -26.63 -6.39 9.64
N ARG A 118 -25.46 -6.83 10.11
CA ARG A 118 -24.25 -6.01 10.04
C ARG A 118 -23.90 -5.66 8.59
N LYS A 119 -24.01 -6.62 7.67
CA LYS A 119 -23.78 -6.41 6.23
C LYS A 119 -24.81 -5.43 5.63
N ASP A 120 -26.08 -5.55 6.00
CA ASP A 120 -27.15 -4.66 5.54
C ASP A 120 -27.06 -3.24 6.12
N ILE A 121 -26.72 -3.11 7.40
CA ILE A 121 -26.52 -1.81 8.06
C ILE A 121 -25.33 -1.08 7.42
N ILE A 122 -24.24 -1.78 7.13
CA ILE A 122 -23.08 -1.22 6.43
C ILE A 122 -23.50 -0.75 5.03
N LYS A 123 -24.17 -1.60 4.25
CA LYS A 123 -24.67 -1.22 2.91
C LYS A 123 -25.63 -0.02 2.92
N ARG A 124 -26.48 0.11 3.95
CA ARG A 124 -27.47 1.21 4.04
C ARG A 124 -26.88 2.53 4.54
N LYS A 125 -25.86 2.50 5.40
CA LYS A 125 -25.22 3.72 5.94
C LYS A 125 -24.20 4.34 4.98
N GLN A 126 -23.62 3.53 4.09
CA GLN A 126 -22.57 3.96 3.18
C GLN A 126 -22.93 5.19 2.32
N PRO A 127 -24.11 5.32 1.69
CA PRO A 127 -24.42 6.49 0.85
C PRO A 127 -24.45 7.81 1.63
N GLU A 128 -25.03 7.81 2.84
CA GLU A 128 -25.10 9.01 3.68
C GLU A 128 -23.73 9.40 4.23
N GLU A 129 -22.94 8.42 4.68
CA GLU A 129 -21.58 8.64 5.17
C GLU A 129 -20.66 9.13 4.04
N TYR A 130 -20.80 8.54 2.85
CA TYR A 130 -20.06 8.97 1.66
C TYR A 130 -20.44 10.38 1.22
N ALA A 131 -21.73 10.73 1.21
CA ALA A 131 -22.17 12.08 0.86
C ALA A 131 -21.61 13.14 1.83
N LYS A 132 -21.55 12.84 3.14
CA LYS A 132 -20.93 13.70 4.15
C LYS A 132 -19.43 13.86 3.91
N PHE A 133 -18.73 12.75 3.67
CA PHE A 133 -17.32 12.74 3.31
C PHE A 133 -17.07 13.60 2.06
N TYR A 134 -17.79 13.33 0.98
CA TYR A 134 -17.67 14.03 -0.29
C TYR A 134 -17.85 15.54 -0.12
N SER A 135 -18.92 15.96 0.57
CA SER A 135 -19.18 17.38 0.83
C SER A 135 -18.07 18.03 1.65
N SER A 136 -17.57 17.34 2.68
CA SER A 136 -16.49 17.82 3.54
C SER A 136 -15.18 18.02 2.77
N VAL A 137 -14.78 17.02 1.96
CA VAL A 137 -13.57 17.12 1.12
C VAL A 137 -13.74 18.22 0.08
N ASN A 138 -14.85 18.21 -0.67
CA ASN A 138 -15.07 19.17 -1.74
C ASN A 138 -15.12 20.62 -1.23
N SER A 139 -15.60 20.86 0.00
CA SER A 139 -15.49 22.19 0.62
C SER A 139 -14.07 22.54 1.07
N SER A 140 -13.32 21.56 1.59
CA SER A 140 -12.00 21.78 2.17
C SER A 140 -10.94 22.09 1.11
N ILE A 141 -10.95 21.39 -0.03
CA ILE A 141 -9.91 21.48 -1.06
C ILE A 141 -9.84 22.85 -1.77
N TYR A 142 -10.88 23.68 -1.67
CA TYR A 142 -10.89 25.06 -2.18
C TYR A 142 -10.60 26.12 -1.10
N SER A 143 -10.43 25.69 0.16
CA SER A 143 -10.09 26.58 1.27
C SER A 143 -8.57 26.65 1.46
N ASP A 144 -8.10 27.69 2.17
CA ASP A 144 -6.70 27.76 2.59
C ASP A 144 -6.46 26.77 3.75
N ILE A 145 -5.91 25.61 3.42
CA ILE A 145 -5.71 24.50 4.34
C ILE A 145 -4.23 24.10 4.40
N GLY A 146 -3.75 23.76 5.59
CA GLY A 146 -2.38 23.28 5.80
C GLY A 146 -2.17 21.82 5.38
N ILE A 147 -0.90 21.40 5.33
CA ILE A 147 -0.50 20.05 4.90
C ILE A 147 -1.14 18.94 5.72
N GLU A 148 -1.35 19.13 7.03
CA GLU A 148 -2.00 18.11 7.86
C GLU A 148 -3.44 17.84 7.43
N LYS A 149 -4.14 18.88 6.95
CA LYS A 149 -5.49 18.70 6.41
C LYS A 149 -5.45 17.98 5.06
N TRP A 150 -4.47 18.29 4.19
CA TRP A 150 -4.25 17.53 2.95
C TRP A 150 -3.96 16.05 3.19
N ILE A 151 -3.10 15.74 4.16
CA ILE A 151 -2.83 14.36 4.59
C ILE A 151 -4.14 13.70 5.04
N SER A 152 -4.93 14.34 5.91
CA SER A 152 -6.21 13.76 6.34
C SER A 152 -7.19 13.51 5.18
N ILE A 153 -7.27 14.44 4.22
CA ILE A 153 -8.13 14.31 3.04
C ILE A 153 -7.69 13.12 2.19
N TYR A 154 -6.39 13.00 1.90
CA TYR A 154 -5.87 11.89 1.12
C TYR A 154 -6.13 10.54 1.81
N LEU A 155 -5.88 10.47 3.13
CA LEU A 155 -6.13 9.26 3.91
C LEU A 155 -7.62 8.86 3.93
N ASP A 156 -8.53 9.83 3.92
CA ASP A 156 -9.96 9.52 3.86
C ASP A 156 -10.39 9.13 2.44
N ILE A 157 -9.82 9.74 1.40
CA ILE A 157 -10.02 9.33 0.00
C ILE A 157 -9.61 7.86 -0.18
N ILE A 158 -8.38 7.47 0.18
CA ILE A 158 -7.92 6.08 -0.03
C ILE A 158 -8.70 5.05 0.79
N LYS A 159 -9.23 5.42 1.97
CA LYS A 159 -10.11 4.52 2.74
C LYS A 159 -11.41 4.27 2.00
N TRP A 160 -12.04 5.33 1.49
CA TRP A 160 -13.25 5.22 0.69
C TRP A 160 -13.00 4.48 -0.61
N ASP A 161 -11.87 4.68 -1.27
CA ASP A 161 -11.49 3.94 -2.47
C ASP A 161 -11.46 2.42 -2.20
N ILE A 162 -10.82 2.01 -1.09
CA ILE A 162 -10.78 0.61 -0.65
C ILE A 162 -12.18 0.07 -0.27
N GLU A 163 -13.04 0.88 0.35
CA GLU A 163 -14.39 0.47 0.74
C GLU A 163 -15.36 0.36 -0.43
N LEU A 164 -15.33 1.33 -1.34
CA LEU A 164 -16.16 1.37 -2.55
C LEU A 164 -15.80 0.25 -3.52
N HIS A 165 -14.54 -0.18 -3.58
CA HIS A 165 -14.20 -1.36 -4.37
C HIS A 165 -14.92 -2.63 -3.87
N LYS A 166 -15.09 -2.78 -2.55
CA LYS A 166 -15.72 -3.98 -1.97
C LYS A 166 -17.24 -3.99 -2.12
N PHE A 167 -17.88 -2.83 -2.16
CA PHE A 167 -19.33 -2.72 -1.97
C PHE A 167 -20.05 -1.66 -2.82
N GLY A 168 -19.32 -0.79 -3.53
CA GLY A 168 -19.87 0.32 -4.30
C GLY A 168 -20.27 -0.09 -5.72
N ASP A 169 -21.29 0.57 -6.27
CA ASP A 169 -21.62 0.47 -7.69
C ASP A 169 -20.73 1.41 -8.54
N GLU A 170 -20.70 1.20 -9.86
CA GLU A 170 -19.89 1.95 -10.82
C GLU A 170 -20.06 3.48 -10.74
N GLU A 171 -21.25 3.98 -10.46
CA GLU A 171 -21.56 5.42 -10.33
C GLU A 171 -20.79 6.03 -9.16
N PHE A 172 -20.81 5.38 -7.99
CA PHE A 172 -20.06 5.84 -6.81
C PHE A 172 -18.55 5.85 -7.08
N ARG A 173 -18.03 4.81 -7.75
CA ARG A 173 -16.60 4.73 -8.11
C ARG A 173 -16.20 5.87 -9.05
N LYS A 174 -17.04 6.20 -10.03
CA LYS A 174 -16.80 7.34 -10.93
C LYS A 174 -16.76 8.67 -10.17
N THR A 175 -17.78 8.95 -9.34
CA THR A 175 -17.82 10.17 -8.53
C THR A 175 -16.62 10.27 -7.58
N HIS A 176 -16.18 9.14 -7.02
CA HIS A 176 -14.99 9.06 -6.17
C HIS A 176 -13.71 9.41 -6.93
N ASN A 177 -13.53 8.84 -8.12
CA ASN A 177 -12.39 9.15 -8.98
C ASN A 177 -12.35 10.64 -9.38
N ASP A 178 -13.51 11.24 -9.68
CA ASP A 178 -13.59 12.67 -9.98
C ASP A 178 -13.19 13.55 -8.78
N LEU A 179 -13.56 13.15 -7.56
CA LEU A 179 -13.15 13.81 -6.33
C LEU A 179 -11.63 13.72 -6.12
N LEU A 180 -11.05 12.52 -6.29
CA LEU A 180 -9.60 12.30 -6.19
C LEU A 180 -8.85 13.23 -7.14
N TRP A 181 -9.20 13.25 -8.43
CA TRP A 181 -8.50 14.09 -9.42
C TRP A 181 -8.70 15.58 -9.18
N THR A 182 -9.85 15.98 -8.63
CA THR A 182 -10.07 17.37 -8.22
C THR A 182 -9.16 17.74 -7.04
N ALA A 183 -9.03 16.85 -6.05
CA ALA A 183 -8.13 17.04 -4.92
C ALA A 183 -6.66 17.05 -5.36
N GLU A 184 -6.23 16.17 -6.26
CA GLU A 184 -4.87 16.13 -6.82
C GLU A 184 -4.47 17.44 -7.49
N ARG A 185 -5.38 18.04 -8.27
CA ARG A 185 -5.15 19.36 -8.88
C ARG A 185 -4.93 20.46 -7.85
N GLN A 186 -5.75 20.50 -6.81
CA GLN A 186 -5.63 21.51 -5.77
C GLN A 186 -4.39 21.28 -4.91
N PHE A 187 -4.06 20.01 -4.60
CA PHE A 187 -2.83 19.63 -3.91
C PHE A 187 -1.58 20.05 -4.71
N ALA A 188 -1.56 19.86 -6.02
CA ALA A 188 -0.43 20.27 -6.84
C ALA A 188 -0.18 21.79 -6.81
N ARG A 189 -1.26 22.59 -6.78
CA ARG A 189 -1.17 24.07 -6.60
C ARG A 189 -0.69 24.45 -5.20
N TYR A 190 -1.17 23.74 -4.18
CA TYR A 190 -0.71 23.90 -2.81
C TYR A 190 0.79 23.64 -2.69
N ILE A 191 1.27 22.51 -3.21
CA ILE A 191 2.71 22.15 -3.21
C ILE A 191 3.55 23.15 -3.97
N GLU A 192 3.11 23.61 -5.15
CA GLU A 192 3.82 24.64 -5.92
C GLU A 192 4.06 25.93 -5.13
N THR A 193 3.13 26.30 -4.24
CA THR A 193 3.21 27.52 -3.44
C THR A 193 3.97 27.29 -2.13
N GLU A 194 3.64 26.23 -1.41
CA GLU A 194 4.08 26.03 -0.02
C GLU A 194 5.40 25.26 0.09
N TYR A 195 5.73 24.37 -0.85
CA TYR A 195 6.96 23.58 -0.76
C TYR A 195 8.24 24.45 -0.72
N PRO A 196 8.45 25.44 -1.61
CA PRO A 196 9.60 26.34 -1.49
C PRO A 196 9.62 27.13 -0.18
N ARG A 197 8.43 27.48 0.34
CA ARG A 197 8.29 28.20 1.61
C ARG A 197 8.73 27.34 2.80
N TRP A 198 8.36 26.06 2.83
CA TRP A 198 8.82 25.12 3.85
C TRP A 198 10.33 25.00 3.88
N LEU A 199 10.95 24.92 2.69
CA LEU A 199 12.40 24.80 2.55
C LEU A 199 13.13 26.06 3.00
N LEU A 200 12.58 27.24 2.70
CA LEU A 200 13.15 28.52 3.09
C LEU A 200 13.01 28.78 4.59
N GLU A 201 11.83 28.55 5.16
CA GLU A 201 11.52 28.87 6.55
C GLU A 201 11.94 27.77 7.54
N GLY A 202 12.18 26.55 7.05
CA GLY A 202 12.40 25.37 7.90
C GLY A 202 11.17 24.97 8.73
N LYS A 203 9.98 25.42 8.32
CA LYS A 203 8.69 25.22 9.00
C LYS A 203 7.70 24.52 8.06
N GLY A 204 7.93 23.23 7.84
CA GLY A 204 7.10 22.38 7.01
C GLY A 204 6.81 21.03 7.68
N PRO A 205 6.15 20.11 6.96
CA PRO A 205 6.00 18.72 7.40
C PRO A 205 7.37 18.04 7.49
N ASP A 206 7.40 16.82 8.03
CA ASP A 206 8.56 15.95 7.88
C ASP A 206 8.80 15.65 6.39
N LEU A 207 10.05 15.81 5.95
CA LEU A 207 10.46 15.55 4.56
C LEU A 207 11.40 14.35 4.47
N SER A 208 11.68 13.86 3.27
CA SER A 208 12.61 12.73 3.02
C SER A 208 13.93 12.82 3.82
N PRO A 209 14.64 13.97 3.93
CA PRO A 209 15.88 14.06 4.74
C PRO A 209 15.68 13.83 6.26
N ASP A 210 14.47 13.98 6.78
CA ASP A 210 14.20 13.89 8.21
C ASP A 210 14.07 12.45 8.72
N ILE A 211 13.81 11.50 7.82
CA ILE A 211 13.32 10.16 8.16
C ILE A 211 14.22 9.42 9.14
N ILE A 212 15.49 9.23 8.78
CA ILE A 212 16.42 8.49 9.63
C ILE A 212 16.59 9.21 10.97
N ARG A 213 16.79 10.53 10.95
CA ARG A 213 17.01 11.35 12.16
C ARG A 213 15.83 11.33 13.12
N LYS A 214 14.59 11.49 12.64
CA LYS A 214 13.40 11.61 13.48
C LYS A 214 12.82 10.26 13.91
N TYR A 215 12.91 9.22 13.07
CA TYR A 215 12.21 7.95 13.32
C TYR A 215 13.15 6.79 13.65
N VAL A 216 14.35 6.75 13.06
CA VAL A 216 15.28 5.63 13.24
C VAL A 216 16.27 5.90 14.37
N MET A 217 16.91 7.08 14.40
CA MET A 217 17.93 7.40 15.39
C MET A 217 17.44 7.34 16.85
N PRO A 218 16.23 7.84 17.20
CA PRO A 218 15.76 7.77 18.58
C PRO A 218 15.55 6.33 19.06
N LYS A 219 15.13 5.42 18.16
CA LYS A 219 15.00 3.99 18.45
C LYS A 219 16.36 3.34 18.56
N LEU A 220 17.30 3.66 17.65
CA LEU A 220 18.68 3.17 17.70
C LEU A 220 19.42 3.53 18.99
N LEU A 221 19.13 4.68 19.60
CA LEU A 221 19.74 5.09 20.87
C LEU A 221 19.19 4.30 22.07
N LYS A 222 17.92 3.92 22.04
CA LYS A 222 17.21 3.29 23.17
C LYS A 222 17.23 1.77 23.10
N GLU A 223 17.24 1.19 21.91
CA GLU A 223 16.95 -0.21 21.69
C GLU A 223 18.19 -1.00 21.25
N LYS A 224 18.13 -2.33 21.46
CA LYS A 224 19.25 -3.22 21.17
C LYS A 224 19.33 -3.61 19.70
N ARG A 225 18.20 -3.63 18.99
CA ARG A 225 18.07 -4.11 17.62
C ARG A 225 17.01 -3.29 16.90
N VAL A 226 17.44 -2.60 15.84
CA VAL A 226 16.57 -1.80 14.99
C VAL A 226 16.79 -2.22 13.54
N CYS A 227 15.69 -2.43 12.82
CA CYS A 227 15.71 -2.70 11.39
C CYS A 227 14.94 -1.60 10.65
N PHE A 228 15.60 -0.91 9.72
CA PHE A 228 14.97 0.03 8.81
C PHE A 228 14.72 -0.64 7.46
N ILE A 229 13.47 -0.71 7.03
CA ILE A 229 13.05 -1.30 5.76
C ILE A 229 12.43 -0.20 4.90
N LEU A 230 13.00 0.03 3.72
CA LEU A 230 12.47 0.93 2.72
C LEU A 230 11.94 0.10 1.54
N LEU A 231 10.64 0.20 1.29
CA LEU A 231 9.95 -0.42 0.16
C LEU A 231 9.85 0.62 -0.97
N ASP A 232 10.58 0.40 -2.07
CA ASP A 232 10.63 1.29 -3.22
C ASP A 232 9.24 1.57 -3.81
N CYS A 233 8.87 2.83 -3.98
CA CYS A 233 7.69 3.20 -4.77
C CYS A 233 6.35 2.66 -4.22
N MET A 234 6.30 2.31 -2.92
CA MET A 234 5.06 1.85 -2.28
C MET A 234 4.16 3.05 -1.96
N ARG A 235 2.89 2.98 -2.33
CA ARG A 235 1.87 3.99 -1.99
C ARG A 235 1.23 3.74 -0.61
N TYR A 236 0.55 4.76 -0.08
CA TYR A 236 -0.14 4.67 1.20
C TYR A 236 -1.28 3.65 1.19
N ASP A 237 -2.06 3.59 0.12
CA ASP A 237 -3.16 2.63 -0.04
C ASP A 237 -2.67 1.17 -0.04
N GLN A 238 -1.51 0.90 -0.64
CA GLN A 238 -0.82 -0.39 -0.55
C GLN A 238 -0.37 -0.70 0.89
N TRP A 239 0.15 0.29 1.61
CA TRP A 239 0.46 0.11 3.04
C TRP A 239 -0.79 -0.24 3.86
N LEU A 240 -1.94 0.36 3.56
CA LEU A 240 -3.20 0.02 4.24
C LEU A 240 -3.67 -1.42 3.99
N THR A 241 -3.24 -2.07 2.91
CA THR A 241 -3.50 -3.51 2.69
C THR A 241 -2.50 -4.42 3.39
N ILE A 242 -1.25 -3.96 3.57
CA ILE A 242 -0.17 -4.68 4.27
C ILE A 242 -0.34 -4.61 5.79
N LYS A 243 -0.63 -3.44 6.33
CA LYS A 243 -0.71 -3.15 7.77
C LYS A 243 -1.57 -4.17 8.55
N PRO A 244 -2.80 -4.54 8.12
CA PRO A 244 -3.63 -5.51 8.84
C PRO A 244 -3.00 -6.90 8.99
N ILE A 245 -2.10 -7.29 8.07
CA ILE A 245 -1.39 -8.57 8.14
C ILE A 245 -0.39 -8.57 9.30
N LEU A 246 0.22 -7.42 9.59
CA LEU A 246 1.24 -7.26 10.63
C LEU A 246 0.67 -6.91 12.01
N GLN A 247 -0.55 -6.39 12.07
CA GLN A 247 -1.21 -5.96 13.31
C GLN A 247 -1.42 -7.07 14.33
N GLY A 248 -1.47 -8.35 13.92
CA GLY A 248 -1.55 -9.48 14.83
C GLY A 248 -0.29 -9.60 15.69
N ASP A 249 0.87 -9.42 15.06
CA ASP A 249 2.20 -9.69 15.61
C ASP A 249 2.91 -8.47 16.23
N PHE A 250 2.49 -7.27 15.85
CA PHE A 250 3.16 -6.03 16.23
C PHE A 250 2.19 -4.96 16.73
N ASN A 251 2.67 -4.14 17.67
CA ASN A 251 2.12 -2.82 17.92
C ASN A 251 2.65 -1.85 16.86
N ILE A 252 1.76 -1.22 16.09
CA ILE A 252 2.13 -0.38 14.93
C ILE A 252 1.80 1.07 15.25
N GLU A 253 2.83 1.90 15.39
CA GLU A 253 2.74 3.36 15.45
C GLU A 253 2.94 3.90 14.03
N GLU A 254 1.95 4.59 13.48
CA GLU A 254 1.96 5.10 12.10
C GLU A 254 1.99 6.63 12.10
N ASN A 255 2.90 7.18 11.30
CA ASN A 255 3.02 8.61 11.02
C ASN A 255 3.11 8.83 9.49
N GLN A 256 3.06 10.10 9.07
CA GLN A 256 3.11 10.51 7.67
C GLN A 256 4.25 11.49 7.46
N TYR A 257 4.76 11.51 6.23
CA TYR A 257 5.74 12.50 5.80
C TYR A 257 5.55 12.80 4.31
N ILE A 258 6.19 13.87 3.84
CA ILE A 258 6.09 14.31 2.44
C ILE A 258 7.39 14.01 1.69
N SER A 259 7.30 13.31 0.55
CA SER A 259 8.43 13.12 -0.35
C SER A 259 8.91 14.46 -0.90
N ILE A 260 10.23 14.65 -0.96
CA ILE A 260 10.82 15.83 -1.61
C ILE A 260 10.56 15.81 -3.12
N LEU A 261 10.78 16.95 -3.76
CA LEU A 261 10.68 17.11 -5.21
C LEU A 261 12.06 17.04 -5.87
N PRO A 262 12.23 16.30 -6.98
CA PRO A 262 11.31 15.29 -7.53
C PRO A 262 11.07 14.11 -6.57
N SER A 263 9.84 13.57 -6.56
CA SER A 263 9.42 12.40 -5.77
C SER A 263 9.93 11.09 -6.39
N ALA A 264 11.25 10.99 -6.57
CA ALA A 264 11.89 9.89 -7.27
C ALA A 264 13.13 9.42 -6.51
N THR A 265 13.46 8.14 -6.67
CA THR A 265 14.59 7.47 -6.03
C THR A 265 15.87 8.31 -5.97
N PRO A 266 16.39 8.89 -7.07
CA PRO A 266 17.66 9.61 -7.02
C PRO A 266 17.68 10.86 -6.15
N PHE A 267 16.51 11.39 -5.83
CA PHE A 267 16.37 12.55 -4.95
C PHE A 267 15.91 12.07 -3.58
N ALA A 268 14.69 11.53 -3.48
CA ALA A 268 14.04 11.22 -2.21
C ALA A 268 14.78 10.13 -1.43
N ARG A 269 15.14 9.01 -2.05
CA ARG A 269 15.84 7.91 -1.37
C ARG A 269 17.22 8.34 -0.89
N ASN A 270 17.99 8.96 -1.77
CA ASN A 270 19.33 9.41 -1.44
C ASN A 270 19.29 10.43 -0.30
N SER A 271 18.28 11.32 -0.28
CA SER A 271 18.04 12.23 0.84
C SER A 271 17.66 11.53 2.14
N ILE A 272 16.83 10.48 2.11
CA ILE A 272 16.53 9.66 3.30
C ILE A 272 17.83 9.11 3.91
N PHE A 273 18.69 8.50 3.08
CA PHE A 273 19.92 7.87 3.55
C PHE A 273 21.03 8.87 3.89
N ALA A 274 21.07 10.04 3.26
CA ALA A 274 22.07 11.06 3.55
C ALA A 274 21.67 11.96 4.73
N GLY A 275 20.37 12.11 5.00
CA GLY A 275 19.86 13.05 6.00
C GLY A 275 19.88 14.51 5.57
N VAL A 276 20.15 14.79 4.30
CA VAL A 276 20.30 16.13 3.74
C VAL A 276 19.65 16.20 2.35
N PHE A 277 19.41 17.41 1.87
CA PHE A 277 18.78 17.64 0.57
C PHE A 277 19.72 17.36 -0.62
N PRO A 278 19.18 17.13 -1.83
CA PRO A 278 19.97 16.79 -3.01
C PRO A 278 21.10 17.77 -3.35
N ASP A 279 20.85 19.08 -3.23
CA ASP A 279 21.89 20.10 -3.42
C ASP A 279 23.10 19.89 -2.52
N GLU A 280 22.86 19.61 -1.25
CA GLU A 280 23.87 19.38 -0.23
C GLU A 280 24.60 18.05 -0.43
N ILE A 281 23.91 16.98 -0.86
CA ILE A 281 24.57 15.71 -1.25
C ILE A 281 25.54 15.98 -2.40
N SER A 282 25.08 16.69 -3.45
CA SER A 282 25.91 16.98 -4.63
C SER A 282 27.13 17.84 -4.31
N CYS A 283 27.01 18.73 -3.31
CA CYS A 283 28.08 19.64 -2.91
C CYS A 283 29.06 18.99 -1.91
N ARG A 284 28.55 18.36 -0.84
CA ARG A 284 29.38 17.74 0.21
C ARG A 284 29.98 16.41 -0.22
N PHE A 285 29.25 15.64 -1.03
CA PHE A 285 29.59 14.27 -1.41
C PHE A 285 29.50 14.06 -2.93
N PRO A 286 30.24 14.83 -3.75
CA PRO A 286 30.10 14.80 -5.21
C PRO A 286 30.37 13.42 -5.82
N LYS A 287 31.20 12.59 -5.16
CA LYS A 287 31.48 11.20 -5.60
C LYS A 287 30.35 10.22 -5.31
N LEU A 288 29.45 10.55 -4.38
CA LEU A 288 28.31 9.73 -3.98
C LEU A 288 27.00 10.22 -4.62
N TRP A 289 27.02 11.39 -5.26
CA TRP A 289 25.89 11.89 -6.04
C TRP A 289 25.84 11.21 -7.42
N ASP A 290 25.05 10.13 -7.50
CA ASP A 290 24.80 9.40 -8.74
C ASP A 290 23.29 9.24 -8.96
N PRO A 291 22.65 10.24 -9.62
CA PRO A 291 21.21 10.23 -9.84
C PRO A 291 20.75 9.24 -10.92
N GLU A 292 21.66 8.59 -11.66
CA GLU A 292 21.27 7.63 -12.70
C GLU A 292 21.19 6.21 -12.14
N GLU A 293 22.14 5.83 -11.29
CA GLU A 293 22.30 4.44 -10.90
C GLU A 293 22.09 4.17 -9.39
N ASN A 294 22.04 5.19 -8.54
CA ASN A 294 21.67 5.07 -7.11
C ASN A 294 22.41 3.92 -6.40
N ARG A 295 23.75 3.98 -6.37
CA ARG A 295 24.62 2.90 -5.83
C ARG A 295 25.09 3.11 -4.39
N PHE A 296 24.92 4.31 -3.84
CA PHE A 296 25.64 4.75 -2.64
C PHE A 296 24.77 4.87 -1.39
N GLU A 297 23.57 4.28 -1.36
CA GLU A 297 22.67 4.41 -0.21
C GLU A 297 23.30 3.90 1.09
N ARG A 298 24.07 2.80 1.00
CA ARG A 298 24.82 2.24 2.13
C ARG A 298 25.83 3.25 2.70
N ASP A 299 26.59 3.89 1.82
CA ASP A 299 27.66 4.79 2.22
C ASP A 299 27.08 6.08 2.81
N LEU A 300 26.05 6.63 2.18
CA LEU A 300 25.30 7.79 2.69
C LEU A 300 24.74 7.50 4.10
N LEU A 301 24.11 6.34 4.29
CA LEU A 301 23.56 5.96 5.59
C LEU A 301 24.65 5.74 6.64
N ALA A 302 25.75 5.10 6.26
CA ALA A 302 26.87 4.90 7.17
C ALA A 302 27.39 6.26 7.67
N MET A 303 27.57 7.22 6.77
CA MET A 303 28.00 8.58 7.14
C MET A 303 27.01 9.28 8.07
N GLN A 304 25.71 9.18 7.77
CA GLN A 304 24.66 9.79 8.60
C GLN A 304 24.62 9.18 10.02
N VAL A 305 24.91 7.88 10.16
CA VAL A 305 24.84 7.16 11.45
C VAL A 305 26.16 7.25 12.22
N GLU A 306 27.30 7.37 11.55
CA GLU A 306 28.62 7.49 12.18
C GLU A 306 28.75 8.75 13.06
N GLU A 307 27.97 9.81 12.75
CA GLU A 307 27.83 10.99 13.62
C GLU A 307 27.26 10.63 15.01
N ILE A 308 26.64 9.45 15.18
CA ILE A 308 26.11 8.95 16.44
C ILE A 308 27.07 7.93 17.08
N ARG A 309 27.79 8.40 18.11
CA ARG A 309 28.44 7.58 19.16
C ARG A 309 29.30 6.40 18.68
N ASN A 310 30.19 6.57 17.68
CA ASN A 310 31.13 5.52 17.25
C ASN A 310 30.45 4.16 16.94
N MET A 311 29.19 4.16 16.50
CA MET A 311 28.54 2.93 16.07
C MET A 311 29.18 2.43 14.78
N LYS A 312 29.50 1.13 14.71
CA LYS A 312 29.81 0.50 13.42
C LYS A 312 28.58 0.67 12.52
N GLY A 313 28.81 1.08 11.27
CA GLY A 313 27.76 1.36 10.29
C GLY A 313 26.74 0.22 10.10
N PRO A 314 25.61 0.49 9.42
CA PRO A 314 24.52 -0.47 9.25
C PRO A 314 24.98 -1.74 8.52
N VAL A 315 24.40 -2.88 8.90
CA VAL A 315 24.36 -4.02 7.99
C VAL A 315 23.31 -3.71 6.93
N TYR A 316 23.77 -3.48 5.71
CA TYR A 316 22.94 -3.05 4.59
C TYR A 316 22.64 -4.19 3.62
N PHE A 317 21.39 -4.28 3.18
CA PHE A 317 20.93 -5.20 2.14
C PHE A 317 20.10 -4.42 1.10
N LYS A 318 20.33 -4.72 -0.17
CA LYS A 318 19.48 -4.26 -1.28
C LYS A 318 18.92 -5.52 -1.93
N ILE A 319 17.59 -5.58 -2.05
CA ILE A 319 16.85 -6.72 -2.59
C ILE A 319 16.15 -6.24 -3.85
N ARG A 320 16.68 -6.62 -5.01
CA ARG A 320 16.20 -6.20 -6.33
C ARG A 320 15.34 -7.24 -7.02
N ASN A 321 15.47 -8.50 -6.62
CA ASN A 321 14.80 -9.64 -7.22
C ASN A 321 14.58 -10.75 -6.18
N ILE A 322 13.85 -11.79 -6.59
CA ILE A 322 13.50 -12.92 -5.72
C ILE A 322 14.75 -13.67 -5.24
N LYS A 323 15.76 -13.88 -6.10
CA LYS A 323 16.99 -14.60 -5.73
C LYS A 323 17.78 -13.89 -4.63
N GLU A 324 17.85 -12.56 -4.69
CA GLU A 324 18.46 -11.76 -3.63
C GLU A 324 17.65 -11.84 -2.33
N ALA A 325 16.31 -11.93 -2.42
CA ALA A 325 15.45 -12.12 -1.26
C ALA A 325 15.65 -13.49 -0.60
N GLU A 326 15.77 -14.56 -1.40
CA GLU A 326 16.08 -15.92 -0.95
C GLU A 326 17.44 -15.97 -0.24
N SER A 327 18.47 -15.33 -0.83
CA SER A 327 19.82 -15.29 -0.24
C SER A 327 19.90 -14.60 1.13
N LEU A 328 18.87 -13.82 1.48
CA LEU A 328 18.82 -13.14 2.76
C LEU A 328 18.70 -14.14 3.92
N GLU A 329 17.99 -15.25 3.72
CA GLU A 329 17.83 -16.32 4.72
C GLU A 329 19.19 -16.96 5.05
N GLU A 330 20.03 -17.20 4.04
CA GLU A 330 21.41 -17.68 4.23
C GLU A 330 22.27 -16.69 5.05
N ARG A 331 21.94 -15.39 4.95
CA ARG A 331 22.60 -14.29 5.65
C ARG A 331 21.94 -13.95 6.99
N ALA A 332 21.04 -14.79 7.50
CA ALA A 332 20.34 -14.58 8.77
C ALA A 332 21.26 -14.28 9.96
N ARG A 333 22.42 -14.93 10.00
CA ARG A 333 23.40 -14.69 11.05
C ARG A 333 23.89 -13.23 11.09
N ALA A 334 23.98 -12.57 9.93
CA ALA A 334 24.46 -11.20 9.83
C ALA A 334 23.47 -10.21 10.45
N TYR A 335 22.19 -10.27 10.09
CA TYR A 335 21.19 -9.36 10.64
C TYR A 335 20.80 -9.71 12.10
N ARG A 336 20.79 -10.99 12.50
CA ARG A 336 20.45 -11.38 13.89
C ARG A 336 21.44 -10.85 14.95
N LYS A 337 22.69 -10.60 14.56
CA LYS A 337 23.75 -10.07 15.45
C LYS A 337 23.92 -8.56 15.35
N ALA A 338 23.40 -7.93 14.31
CA ALA A 338 23.56 -6.51 14.08
C ALA A 338 22.67 -5.69 15.04
N ARG A 339 23.20 -4.55 15.48
CA ARG A 339 22.42 -3.55 16.22
C ARG A 339 21.51 -2.76 15.28
N PHE A 340 22.03 -2.43 14.10
CA PHE A 340 21.31 -1.70 13.06
C PHE A 340 21.38 -2.45 11.73
N VAL A 341 20.22 -2.74 11.17
CA VAL A 341 20.05 -3.34 9.85
C VAL A 341 19.27 -2.37 8.99
N SER A 342 19.69 -2.16 7.75
CA SER A 342 18.94 -1.38 6.77
C SER A 342 18.74 -2.21 5.51
N ILE A 343 17.50 -2.24 5.02
CA ILE A 343 17.07 -3.06 3.89
C ILE A 343 16.32 -2.19 2.92
N VAL A 344 16.76 -2.16 1.67
CA VAL A 344 16.03 -1.55 0.56
C VAL A 344 15.46 -2.66 -0.30
N VAL A 345 14.15 -2.64 -0.49
CA VAL A 345 13.43 -3.61 -1.31
C VAL A 345 12.95 -2.89 -2.56
N ASN A 346 13.41 -3.30 -3.74
CA ASN A 346 12.87 -2.81 -5.00
C ASN A 346 11.50 -3.45 -5.24
N PHE A 347 10.49 -2.91 -4.58
CA PHE A 347 9.16 -3.48 -4.46
C PHE A 347 8.48 -3.62 -5.82
N LEU A 348 8.56 -2.61 -6.69
CA LEU A 348 8.04 -2.71 -8.06
C LEU A 348 8.78 -3.74 -8.90
N ASP A 349 10.12 -3.80 -8.86
CA ASP A 349 10.85 -4.81 -9.64
C ASP A 349 10.54 -6.23 -9.17
N ILE A 350 10.27 -6.45 -7.89
CA ILE A 350 9.92 -7.79 -7.36
C ILE A 350 8.46 -8.12 -7.67
N LEU A 351 7.54 -7.17 -7.52
CA LEU A 351 6.12 -7.36 -7.83
C LEU A 351 5.87 -7.53 -9.33
N ILE A 352 6.59 -6.75 -10.13
CA ILE A 352 6.27 -6.50 -11.54
C ILE A 352 7.46 -6.87 -12.42
N HIS A 353 8.33 -7.79 -11.98
CA HIS A 353 9.53 -8.18 -12.74
C HIS A 353 9.17 -8.41 -14.22
N GLN A 354 9.63 -7.46 -15.05
CA GLN A 354 9.35 -7.30 -16.47
C GLN A 354 7.89 -7.04 -16.92
N ARG A 355 7.20 -6.03 -16.34
CA ARG A 355 6.01 -5.42 -16.98
C ARG A 355 6.27 -5.02 -18.43
N MET A 356 7.49 -4.57 -18.72
CA MET A 356 7.91 -4.09 -20.04
C MET A 356 8.08 -5.21 -21.08
N GLU A 357 8.03 -6.50 -20.68
CA GLU A 357 8.18 -7.63 -21.61
C GLU A 357 7.00 -8.62 -21.57
N SER A 358 6.06 -8.49 -20.62
CA SER A 358 4.98 -9.46 -20.43
C SER A 358 3.58 -8.83 -20.46
N GLN A 359 2.91 -8.97 -21.61
CA GLN A 359 1.49 -8.60 -21.80
C GLN A 359 0.57 -9.24 -20.75
N VAL A 360 0.96 -10.40 -20.20
CA VAL A 360 0.18 -11.13 -19.19
C VAL A 360 0.09 -10.36 -17.86
N ILE A 361 1.15 -9.66 -17.44
CA ILE A 361 1.13 -8.88 -16.20
C ILE A 361 0.27 -7.62 -16.37
N GLU A 362 0.27 -7.04 -17.58
CA GLU A 362 -0.59 -5.91 -17.92
C GLU A 362 -2.07 -6.29 -17.88
N GLU A 363 -2.43 -7.45 -18.45
CA GLU A 363 -3.79 -8.01 -18.34
C GLU A 363 -4.19 -8.37 -16.89
N ALA A 364 -3.24 -8.83 -16.08
CA ALA A 364 -3.50 -9.22 -14.69
C ALA A 364 -3.62 -8.03 -13.73
N LEU A 365 -3.08 -6.86 -14.08
CA LEU A 365 -3.08 -5.63 -13.26
C LEU A 365 -3.64 -4.43 -14.06
N PRO A 366 -4.92 -4.47 -14.47
CA PRO A 366 -5.52 -3.44 -15.32
C PRO A 366 -5.79 -2.12 -14.59
N ASP A 367 -5.89 -2.15 -13.26
CA ASP A 367 -6.26 -1.01 -12.43
C ASP A 367 -5.55 -0.99 -11.07
N GLU A 368 -5.74 0.11 -10.31
CA GLU A 368 -5.13 0.29 -8.99
C GLU A 368 -5.66 -0.73 -7.95
N ASP A 369 -6.91 -1.18 -8.09
CA ASP A 369 -7.51 -2.19 -7.22
C ASP A 369 -6.78 -3.54 -7.32
N SER A 370 -6.57 -3.98 -8.55
CA SER A 370 -5.85 -5.20 -8.87
C SER A 370 -4.41 -5.13 -8.35
N LEU A 371 -3.76 -3.96 -8.48
CA LEU A 371 -2.44 -3.73 -7.91
C LEU A 371 -2.42 -3.85 -6.38
N ARG A 372 -3.43 -3.32 -5.68
CA ARG A 372 -3.53 -3.42 -4.22
C ARG A 372 -3.72 -4.85 -3.74
N GLU A 373 -4.61 -5.61 -4.37
CA GLU A 373 -4.85 -7.00 -3.98
C GLU A 373 -3.64 -7.88 -4.32
N PHE A 374 -3.03 -7.66 -5.48
CA PHE A 374 -1.79 -8.35 -5.85
C PHE A 374 -0.65 -8.04 -4.87
N THR A 375 -0.46 -6.77 -4.50
CA THR A 375 0.51 -6.35 -3.48
C THR A 375 0.31 -7.11 -2.18
N ARG A 376 -0.93 -7.20 -1.72
CA ARG A 376 -1.30 -7.91 -0.49
C ARG A 376 -0.98 -9.40 -0.58
N MET A 377 -1.34 -10.05 -1.69
CA MET A 377 -1.07 -11.48 -1.90
C MET A 377 0.42 -11.78 -1.99
N TRP A 378 1.16 -10.98 -2.76
CA TRP A 378 2.60 -11.06 -2.85
C TRP A 378 3.23 -10.91 -1.47
N PHE A 379 2.84 -9.90 -0.69
CA PHE A 379 3.45 -9.64 0.61
C PHE A 379 3.32 -10.86 1.53
N ILE A 380 2.13 -11.46 1.64
CA ILE A 380 1.87 -12.66 2.46
C ILE A 380 2.76 -13.85 2.05
N LYS A 381 3.10 -13.96 0.76
CA LYS A 381 3.92 -15.05 0.21
C LYS A 381 5.41 -14.70 0.11
N SER A 382 5.79 -13.47 0.39
CA SER A 382 7.14 -12.96 0.16
C SER A 382 8.14 -13.39 1.23
N HIS A 383 9.41 -13.51 0.86
CA HIS A 383 10.53 -13.62 1.81
C HIS A 383 10.63 -12.39 2.74
N ILE A 384 10.11 -11.24 2.33
CA ILE A 384 10.06 -10.03 3.16
C ILE A 384 9.15 -10.24 4.37
N TYR A 385 8.00 -10.88 4.20
CA TYR A 385 7.12 -11.20 5.32
C TYR A 385 7.76 -12.22 6.28
N ASN A 386 8.42 -13.24 5.74
CA ASN A 386 9.19 -14.19 6.56
C ASN A 386 10.29 -13.48 7.36
N LEU A 387 11.06 -12.60 6.73
CA LEU A 387 12.07 -11.76 7.38
C LEU A 387 11.46 -10.94 8.52
N ILE A 388 10.34 -10.27 8.31
CA ILE A 388 9.66 -9.47 9.34
C ILE A 388 9.30 -10.35 10.55
N ARG A 389 8.81 -11.57 10.32
CA ARG A 389 8.54 -12.53 11.40
C ARG A 389 9.81 -12.99 12.12
N GLU A 390 10.91 -13.19 11.42
CA GLU A 390 12.18 -13.51 12.07
C GLU A 390 12.71 -12.34 12.93
N LEU A 391 12.54 -11.11 12.45
CA LEU A 391 12.90 -9.89 13.19
C LEU A 391 12.06 -9.74 14.46
N ARG A 392 10.77 -10.10 14.41
CA ARG A 392 9.89 -10.21 15.58
C ARG A 392 10.44 -11.18 16.61
N ASP A 393 10.82 -12.39 16.18
CA ASP A 393 11.27 -13.46 17.08
C ASP A 393 12.55 -13.08 17.84
N ILE A 394 13.39 -12.22 17.25
CA ILE A 394 14.59 -11.67 17.90
C ILE A 394 14.34 -10.34 18.64
N LYS A 395 13.08 -9.93 18.79
CA LYS A 395 12.63 -8.70 19.46
C LYS A 395 13.27 -7.43 18.87
N ALA A 396 13.40 -7.37 17.55
CA ALA A 396 13.86 -6.16 16.86
C ALA A 396 12.68 -5.21 16.62
N THR A 397 12.91 -3.91 16.80
CA THR A 397 11.98 -2.88 16.34
C THR A 397 12.19 -2.63 14.87
N ILE A 398 11.09 -2.58 14.11
CA ILE A 398 11.13 -2.44 12.66
C ILE A 398 10.54 -1.07 12.31
N ILE A 399 11.25 -0.29 11.50
CA ILE A 399 10.71 0.94 10.89
C ILE A 399 10.53 0.65 9.42
N ILE A 400 9.29 0.73 8.93
CA ILE A 400 8.94 0.48 7.52
C ILE A 400 8.47 1.79 6.90
N THR A 401 9.02 2.12 5.73
CA THR A 401 8.58 3.26 4.93
C THR A 401 8.87 3.02 3.45
N THR A 402 8.69 4.05 2.64
CA THR A 402 8.93 4.12 1.19
C THR A 402 9.72 5.40 0.91
N ASP A 403 10.21 5.62 -0.30
CA ASP A 403 10.83 6.89 -0.74
C ASP A 403 9.88 7.80 -1.54
N HIS A 404 8.97 7.19 -2.29
CA HIS A 404 7.91 7.85 -3.06
C HIS A 404 6.79 6.86 -3.38
N GLY A 405 5.68 7.34 -3.94
CA GLY A 405 4.68 6.50 -4.59
C GLY A 405 4.78 6.56 -6.11
N ALA A 406 3.77 6.01 -6.78
CA ALA A 406 3.59 6.09 -8.24
C ALA A 406 2.11 6.31 -8.58
N ILE A 407 1.86 6.81 -9.78
CA ILE A 407 0.52 6.96 -10.34
C ILE A 407 0.45 6.42 -11.77
N ILE A 408 -0.76 6.08 -12.20
CA ILE A 408 -1.05 5.82 -13.61
C ILE A 408 -1.21 7.17 -14.33
N THR A 409 -0.37 7.44 -15.33
CA THR A 409 -0.40 8.71 -16.05
C THR A 409 -1.32 8.68 -17.27
N HIS A 410 -2.10 9.74 -17.48
CA HIS A 410 -3.06 9.82 -18.60
C HIS A 410 -2.80 10.99 -19.54
N LYS A 411 -2.29 12.12 -19.03
CA LYS A 411 -2.24 13.38 -19.79
C LYS A 411 -0.82 13.64 -20.31
N PRO A 412 -0.54 13.49 -21.61
CA PRO A 412 0.77 13.86 -22.13
C PRO A 412 0.97 15.38 -22.10
N THR A 413 2.21 15.82 -21.94
CA THR A 413 2.61 17.21 -22.16
C THR A 413 3.98 17.28 -22.84
N ILE A 414 4.13 18.21 -23.78
CA ILE A 414 5.35 18.31 -24.60
C ILE A 414 6.48 18.95 -23.80
N ILE A 415 7.68 18.40 -23.92
CA ILE A 415 8.92 19.01 -23.41
C ILE A 415 10.04 19.02 -24.45
N GLU A 416 10.78 20.12 -24.47
CA GLU A 416 11.99 20.31 -25.27
C GLU A 416 13.17 20.61 -24.34
N GLY A 417 14.31 19.95 -24.54
CA GLY A 417 15.48 20.17 -23.67
C GLY A 417 16.86 19.80 -24.24
N GLY A 418 16.98 19.75 -25.57
CA GLY A 418 18.23 19.38 -26.24
C GLY A 418 18.67 17.93 -25.98
N LYS A 419 19.95 17.63 -26.25
CA LYS A 419 20.51 16.25 -26.19
C LYS A 419 20.76 15.74 -24.76
N THR A 420 20.86 16.63 -23.78
CA THR A 420 21.26 16.30 -22.40
C THR A 420 20.08 16.28 -21.42
N ILE A 421 18.85 16.27 -21.94
CA ILE A 421 17.65 16.17 -21.12
C ILE A 421 17.58 14.82 -20.40
N SER A 422 17.22 14.84 -19.12
CA SER A 422 17.05 13.62 -18.34
C SER A 422 15.95 12.69 -18.89
N ARG A 423 15.97 11.41 -18.50
CA ARG A 423 15.11 10.37 -19.10
C ARG A 423 13.73 10.20 -18.46
N ASN A 424 13.59 10.42 -17.15
CA ASN A 424 12.32 10.21 -16.43
C ASN A 424 11.14 10.98 -17.05
N LEU A 425 9.92 10.43 -16.99
CA LEU A 425 8.74 11.00 -17.66
C LEU A 425 7.95 11.96 -16.77
N ARG A 426 8.13 11.95 -15.46
CA ARG A 426 7.44 12.83 -14.51
C ARG A 426 8.28 14.05 -14.12
N TYR A 427 9.60 13.99 -14.26
CA TYR A 427 10.46 15.16 -14.14
C TYR A 427 11.53 15.20 -15.22
N LYS A 428 11.91 16.40 -15.61
CA LYS A 428 13.01 16.66 -16.54
C LYS A 428 13.96 17.69 -15.97
N TYR A 429 15.25 17.55 -16.25
CA TYR A 429 16.23 18.59 -16.04
C TYR A 429 17.18 18.69 -17.23
N ALA A 430 17.55 19.92 -17.60
CA ALA A 430 18.51 20.24 -18.65
C ALA A 430 18.96 21.71 -18.52
N PRO A 431 20.06 22.14 -19.16
CA PRO A 431 20.45 23.55 -19.18
C PRO A 431 19.41 24.48 -19.82
N VAL A 432 18.71 23.98 -20.84
CA VAL A 432 17.59 24.67 -21.49
C VAL A 432 16.41 23.74 -21.47
N LEU A 433 15.25 24.22 -21.01
CA LEU A 433 13.99 23.50 -21.04
C LEU A 433 12.88 24.42 -21.56
N LYS A 434 11.91 23.83 -22.26
CA LYS A 434 10.67 24.49 -22.67
C LYS A 434 9.53 23.49 -22.59
N THR A 435 8.47 23.86 -21.90
CA THR A 435 7.25 23.05 -21.71
C THR A 435 6.07 23.94 -21.32
N ASN A 436 4.89 23.35 -21.13
CA ASN A 436 3.72 24.06 -20.63
C ASN A 436 3.76 24.16 -19.10
N GLU A 437 4.07 25.34 -18.57
CA GLU A 437 4.16 25.61 -17.13
C GLU A 437 2.84 25.40 -16.37
N ARG A 438 1.68 25.33 -17.05
CA ARG A 438 0.43 24.97 -16.37
C ARG A 438 0.41 23.51 -15.92
N ASN A 439 1.14 22.64 -16.62
CA ASN A 439 1.12 21.19 -16.41
C ASN A 439 2.27 20.70 -15.53
N CYS A 440 3.18 21.59 -15.12
CA CYS A 440 4.34 21.25 -14.31
C CYS A 440 4.70 22.37 -13.34
N ILE A 441 5.45 22.07 -12.28
CA ILE A 441 6.22 23.07 -11.56
C ILE A 441 7.49 23.30 -12.37
N TYR A 442 7.63 24.49 -12.95
CA TYR A 442 8.82 24.88 -13.70
C TYR A 442 9.79 25.63 -12.78
N ILE A 443 11.01 25.12 -12.65
CA ILE A 443 11.99 25.57 -11.66
C ILE A 443 13.18 26.16 -12.41
N GLU A 444 13.28 27.49 -12.37
CA GLU A 444 14.42 28.23 -12.93
C GLU A 444 15.58 28.37 -11.94
N GLU A 445 15.28 28.42 -10.64
CA GLU A 445 16.24 28.57 -9.54
C GLU A 445 16.23 27.28 -8.67
N PRO A 446 17.04 26.25 -9.02
CA PRO A 446 17.05 24.96 -8.33
C PRO A 446 17.28 25.06 -6.82
N GLU A 447 18.05 26.05 -6.36
CA GLU A 447 18.39 26.25 -4.95
C GLU A 447 17.17 26.54 -4.08
N ARG A 448 16.13 27.20 -4.63
CA ARG A 448 14.86 27.42 -3.92
C ARG A 448 14.14 26.13 -3.59
N TYR A 449 14.42 25.07 -4.35
CA TYR A 449 13.87 23.74 -4.17
C TYR A 449 14.88 22.77 -3.56
N ARG A 450 16.04 23.27 -3.10
CA ARG A 450 17.16 22.48 -2.56
C ARG A 450 17.66 21.41 -3.55
N LEU A 451 17.66 21.75 -4.83
CA LEU A 451 18.14 20.90 -5.93
C LEU A 451 19.53 21.31 -6.41
N PRO A 452 20.34 20.37 -6.95
CA PRO A 452 21.67 20.69 -7.45
C PRO A 452 21.61 21.75 -8.55
N ASN A 453 22.28 22.88 -8.31
CA ASN A 453 22.51 23.88 -9.33
C ASN A 453 23.79 23.55 -10.11
N GLY A 454 23.61 23.23 -11.38
CA GLY A 454 24.69 23.07 -12.37
C GLY A 454 24.38 23.82 -13.65
N GLY A 455 23.73 24.99 -13.54
CA GLY A 455 23.17 25.72 -14.69
C GLY A 455 22.01 24.98 -15.34
N LYS A 456 21.27 24.17 -14.57
CA LYS A 456 20.14 23.34 -15.03
C LYS A 456 18.82 23.97 -14.58
N LYS A 457 17.80 23.85 -15.43
CA LYS A 457 16.41 24.07 -15.08
C LYS A 457 15.74 22.73 -14.84
N TYR A 458 14.65 22.72 -14.07
CA TYR A 458 13.86 21.52 -13.80
C TYR A 458 12.40 21.76 -14.19
N ALA A 459 11.72 20.71 -14.64
CA ALA A 459 10.28 20.68 -14.84
C ALA A 459 9.73 19.42 -14.17
N ILE A 460 8.76 19.58 -13.26
CA ILE A 460 8.18 18.46 -12.50
C ILE A 460 6.68 18.41 -12.78
N ALA A 461 6.20 17.34 -13.38
CA ALA A 461 4.81 17.21 -13.82
C ALA A 461 3.84 17.21 -12.62
N LYS A 462 2.70 17.90 -12.77
CA LYS A 462 1.60 17.96 -11.81
C LYS A 462 0.56 16.89 -12.12
N GLU A 463 -0.29 16.53 -11.15
CA GLU A 463 -1.42 15.61 -11.36
C GLU A 463 -0.96 14.31 -12.04
N ASP A 464 -1.63 13.85 -13.09
CA ASP A 464 -1.29 12.72 -13.96
C ASP A 464 -0.59 13.10 -15.28
N TYR A 465 0.01 14.29 -15.33
CA TYR A 465 0.77 14.71 -16.51
C TYR A 465 2.09 13.94 -16.67
N TYR A 466 2.49 13.66 -17.90
CA TYR A 466 3.82 13.10 -18.17
C TYR A 466 4.43 13.72 -19.42
N PHE A 467 5.74 13.83 -19.41
CA PHE A 467 6.50 14.51 -20.44
C PHE A 467 6.77 13.59 -21.64
N ILE A 468 6.38 14.06 -22.82
CA ILE A 468 6.70 13.44 -24.11
C ILE A 468 7.48 14.41 -24.99
N TYR A 469 8.22 13.86 -25.95
CA TYR A 469 9.03 14.66 -26.87
C TYR A 469 8.20 15.08 -28.10
N PRO A 470 8.46 16.27 -28.68
CA PRO A 470 7.73 16.76 -29.85
C PRO A 470 8.00 15.93 -31.11
N SER A 471 9.09 15.15 -31.15
CA SER A 471 9.37 14.21 -32.23
C SER A 471 8.50 12.97 -32.05
N HIS A 472 7.53 12.73 -32.93
CA HIS A 472 6.61 11.56 -32.85
C HIS A 472 5.79 11.48 -31.53
N PRO A 473 5.01 12.52 -31.19
CA PRO A 473 4.26 12.56 -29.93
C PRO A 473 3.27 11.41 -29.79
N GLU A 474 2.59 11.02 -30.88
CA GLU A 474 1.64 9.90 -30.89
C GLU A 474 2.28 8.56 -30.50
N ARG A 475 3.53 8.34 -30.90
CA ARG A 475 4.27 7.12 -30.54
C ARG A 475 4.57 7.09 -29.05
N TYR A 476 5.06 8.21 -28.50
CA TYR A 476 5.35 8.29 -27.07
C TYR A 476 4.09 8.22 -26.21
N GLU A 477 2.97 8.80 -26.68
CA GLU A 477 1.70 8.64 -26.00
C GLU A 477 1.24 7.17 -26.01
N ALA A 478 1.31 6.48 -27.15
CA ALA A 478 0.98 5.06 -27.22
C ALA A 478 1.87 4.17 -26.33
N GLU A 479 3.13 4.55 -26.13
CA GLU A 479 4.10 3.79 -25.32
C GLU A 479 3.94 4.02 -23.81
N TYR A 480 3.59 5.24 -23.37
CA TYR A 480 3.66 5.61 -21.95
C TYR A 480 2.33 5.96 -21.29
N LYS A 481 1.25 6.15 -22.06
CA LYS A 481 -0.08 6.36 -21.48
C LYS A 481 -0.51 5.10 -20.72
N HIS A 482 -1.19 5.30 -19.59
CA HIS A 482 -1.63 4.22 -18.69
C HIS A 482 -0.50 3.40 -18.04
N THR A 483 0.73 3.91 -18.07
CA THR A 483 1.85 3.31 -17.34
C THR A 483 2.00 3.91 -15.95
N PHE A 484 2.54 3.13 -15.01
CA PHE A 484 2.91 3.62 -13.68
C PHE A 484 4.17 4.47 -13.79
N GLN A 485 4.09 5.70 -13.31
CA GLN A 485 5.19 6.64 -13.31
C GLN A 485 5.32 7.31 -11.94
N HIS A 486 6.51 7.80 -11.64
CA HIS A 486 6.84 8.48 -10.39
C HIS A 486 7.83 9.63 -10.62
N GLY A 487 7.90 10.56 -9.68
CA GLY A 487 8.80 11.72 -9.73
C GLY A 487 8.09 13.05 -9.94
N GLY A 488 6.76 13.07 -9.95
CA GLY A 488 5.93 14.26 -10.12
C GLY A 488 5.38 14.81 -8.81
N VAL A 489 4.31 15.59 -8.94
CA VAL A 489 3.57 16.21 -7.83
C VAL A 489 2.15 15.65 -7.83
N SER A 490 1.91 14.74 -6.90
CA SER A 490 0.60 14.18 -6.58
C SER A 490 0.56 13.71 -5.13
N MET A 491 -0.63 13.61 -4.53
CA MET A 491 -0.79 13.09 -3.17
C MET A 491 -0.31 11.64 -3.11
N GLN A 492 -0.62 10.85 -4.13
CA GLN A 492 -0.20 9.44 -4.25
C GLN A 492 1.32 9.25 -4.32
N GLU A 493 2.07 10.18 -4.93
CA GLU A 493 3.54 10.12 -4.98
C GLU A 493 4.22 10.68 -3.72
N GLN A 494 3.60 11.67 -3.06
CA GLN A 494 4.26 12.46 -2.03
C GLN A 494 3.80 12.18 -0.60
N ILE A 495 2.55 11.80 -0.34
CA ILE A 495 2.06 11.54 1.02
C ILE A 495 2.33 10.09 1.39
N LEU A 496 3.33 9.87 2.23
CA LEU A 496 3.90 8.54 2.43
C LEU A 496 3.79 8.06 3.88
N PRO A 497 3.59 6.74 4.08
CA PRO A 497 3.56 6.16 5.42
C PRO A 497 4.98 5.99 5.97
N ILE A 498 5.12 6.21 7.28
CA ILE A 498 6.23 5.67 8.05
C ILE A 498 5.68 5.01 9.31
N SER A 499 6.00 3.75 9.51
CA SER A 499 5.46 2.95 10.60
C SER A 499 6.56 2.34 11.45
N VAL A 500 6.43 2.47 12.76
CA VAL A 500 7.28 1.82 13.75
C VAL A 500 6.52 0.63 14.33
N LEU A 501 7.07 -0.56 14.10
CA LEU A 501 6.52 -1.84 14.51
C LEU A 501 7.33 -2.36 15.70
N THR A 502 6.66 -2.49 16.84
CA THR A 502 7.22 -3.07 18.06
C THR A 502 6.62 -4.46 18.27
N PRO A 503 7.42 -5.53 18.40
CA PRO A 503 6.91 -6.89 18.65
C PRO A 503 6.01 -6.94 19.89
N LYS A 504 4.90 -7.68 19.81
CA LYS A 504 4.00 -7.91 20.95
C LYS A 504 4.54 -8.92 21.96
#